data_AF-A0A7C5JZS1-F1
#
_entry.id   AF-A0A7C5JZS1-F1
#
_cell.length_a   1.000
_cell.length_b   1.000
_cell.length_c   1.000
_cell.angle_alpha   90.00
_cell.angle_beta   90.00
_cell.angle_gamma   90.00
#
_symmetry.space_group_name_H-M   'P 1'
#
loop_
_entity.id
_entity.type
_entity.pdbx_description
1 polymer ?
#
loop_
_entity_poly.entity_id
_entity_poly.type
_entity_poly.pdbx_seq_one_letter_code
_entity_poly.pdbx_strand_id
1 'polypeptide(L)'
;LLVTSLKGLFGGSALLILASLIGIRFYIPLQSLPYVLTVGAFSIGFSIVLFLFALREIGAMKTGAIFSTSSLIGALFAFLILGESFTAIKAFFGVLVFIGVYLLSLE
;
A
#
# COMPACT_ATOMS: atom_id res chain seq x y z
N LEU A 1 2.41 -7.36 15.91
CA LEU A 1 1.41 -8.25 15.29
C LEU A 1 0.04 -8.13 15.95
N LEU A 2 -0.13 -8.38 17.25
CA LEU A 2 -1.46 -8.26 17.90
C LEU A 2 -2.09 -6.87 17.74
N VAL A 3 -1.33 -5.80 18.03
CA VAL A 3 -1.80 -4.41 17.88
C VAL A 3 -2.17 -4.08 16.42
N THR A 4 -1.37 -4.55 15.46
CA THR A 4 -1.64 -4.32 14.04
C THR A 4 -2.86 -5.08 13.53
N SER A 5 -3.08 -6.31 14.02
CA SER A 5 -4.27 -7.10 13.70
C SER A 5 -5.54 -6.47 14.28
N LEU A 6 -5.48 -5.97 15.52
CA LEU A 6 -6.59 -5.23 16.13
C LEU A 6 -6.90 -3.96 15.32
N LYS A 7 -5.88 -3.19 14.94
CA LYS A 7 -6.06 -1.99 14.09
C LYS A 7 -6.76 -2.34 12.77
N GLY A 8 -6.35 -3.44 12.13
CA GLY A 8 -6.97 -3.92 10.90
C GLY A 8 -8.43 -4.32 11.10
N LEU A 9 -8.75 -5.01 12.20
CA LEU A 9 -10.10 -5.47 12.51
C LEU A 9 -11.05 -4.30 12.83
N PHE A 10 -10.61 -3.33 13.63
CA PHE A 10 -11.37 -2.11 13.91
C PHE A 10 -11.54 -1.23 12.68
N GLY A 11 -10.50 -1.09 11.84
CA GLY A 11 -10.59 -0.34 10.59
C GLY A 11 -11.56 -1.00 9.60
N GLY A 12 -11.47 -2.33 9.44
CA GLY A 12 -12.35 -3.09 8.56
C GLY A 12 -13.80 -3.09 9.03
N SER A 13 -14.05 -3.24 10.34
CA SER A 13 -15.41 -3.17 10.89
C SER A 13 -16.00 -1.77 10.74
N ALA A 14 -15.23 -0.70 10.98
CA ALA A 14 -15.67 0.67 10.77
C ALA A 14 -16.07 0.93 9.30
N LEU A 15 -15.25 0.45 8.35
CA LEU A 15 -15.56 0.58 6.92
C LEU A 15 -16.81 -0.23 6.51
N LEU A 16 -17.01 -1.42 7.07
CA LEU A 16 -18.22 -2.22 6.85
C LEU A 16 -19.48 -1.53 7.41
N ILE A 17 -19.38 -0.94 8.60
CA ILE A 17 -20.46 -0.16 9.21
C ILE A 17 -20.80 1.05 8.33
N LEU A 18 -19.78 1.79 7.87
CA LEU A 18 -19.98 2.92 6.96
C LEU A 18 -20.62 2.50 5.64
N ALA A 19 -20.17 1.41 5.03
CA ALA A 19 -20.76 0.89 3.81
C ALA A 19 -22.23 0.50 3.98
N SER A 20 -22.58 -0.07 5.14
CA SER A 20 -23.96 -0.37 5.52
C SER A 20 -24.81 0.89 5.71
N LEU A 21 -24.28 1.91 6.39
CA LEU A 21 -24.95 3.20 6.61
C LEU A 21 -25.22 3.97 5.31
N ILE A 22 -24.29 3.88 4.35
CA ILE A 22 -24.43 4.49 3.01
C ILE A 22 -25.43 3.70 2.13
N GLY A 23 -25.83 2.49 2.55
CA GLY A 23 -26.76 1.65 1.80
C GLY A 23 -26.14 1.01 0.57
N ILE A 24 -24.82 0.83 0.56
CA ILE A 24 -24.12 0.16 -0.55
C ILE A 24 -24.58 -1.29 -0.60
N ARG A 25 -25.19 -1.69 -1.72
CA ARG A 25 -25.63 -3.08 -1.89
C ARG A 25 -24.41 -3.98 -1.95
N PHE A 26 -24.27 -4.86 -0.95
CA PHE A 26 -23.26 -5.91 -0.91
C PHE A 26 -23.59 -7.02 -1.91
N TYR A 27 -23.50 -6.71 -3.21
CA TYR A 27 -23.59 -7.71 -4.26
C TYR A 27 -22.17 -8.11 -4.68
N ILE A 28 -21.61 -9.08 -3.94
CA ILE A 28 -20.28 -9.63 -4.25
C ILE A 28 -20.51 -10.99 -4.92
N PRO A 29 -20.19 -11.15 -6.22
CA PRO A 29 -20.26 -12.45 -6.85
C PRO A 29 -19.27 -13.40 -6.17
N LEU A 30 -19.71 -14.63 -5.85
CA LEU A 30 -18.88 -15.62 -5.14
C LEU A 30 -17.56 -15.92 -5.87
N GLN A 31 -17.54 -15.73 -7.20
CA GLN A 31 -16.35 -15.90 -8.04
C GLN A 31 -15.27 -14.83 -7.77
N SER A 32 -15.65 -13.62 -7.36
CA SER A 32 -14.73 -12.52 -7.06
C SER A 32 -14.20 -12.55 -5.63
N LEU A 33 -14.88 -13.28 -4.74
CA LEU A 33 -14.53 -13.42 -3.34
C LEU A 33 -13.09 -13.91 -3.08
N PRO A 34 -12.58 -14.96 -3.76
CA PRO A 34 -11.18 -15.38 -3.59
C PRO A 34 -10.18 -14.33 -4.07
N TYR A 35 -10.49 -13.56 -5.12
CA TYR A 35 -9.61 -12.50 -5.62
C TYR A 35 -9.51 -11.35 -4.62
N VAL A 36 -10.63 -10.92 -4.04
CA VAL A 36 -10.63 -9.85 -3.03
C VAL A 36 -9.87 -10.28 -1.77
N LEU A 37 -10.07 -11.52 -1.31
CA LEU A 37 -9.37 -12.07 -0.15
C LEU A 37 -7.86 -12.18 -0.38
N THR A 38 -7.44 -12.71 -1.54
CA THR A 38 -6.02 -12.85 -1.88
C THR A 38 -5.35 -11.49 -2.03
N VAL A 39 -5.99 -10.52 -2.70
CA VAL A 39 -5.48 -9.14 -2.80
C VAL A 39 -5.38 -8.51 -1.42
N GLY A 40 -6.39 -8.62 -0.55
CA GLY A 40 -6.32 -8.09 0.81
C GLY A 40 -5.21 -8.74 1.66
N ALA A 41 -5.10 -10.07 1.58
CA ALA A 41 -4.09 -10.84 2.33
C ALA A 41 -2.66 -10.51 1.87
N PHE A 42 -2.39 -10.46 0.57
CA PHE A 42 -1.06 -10.16 0.05
C PHE A 42 -0.74 -8.66 0.08
N SER A 43 -1.65 -7.81 -0.40
CA SER A 43 -1.37 -6.38 -0.55
C SER A 43 -1.25 -5.68 0.80
N ILE A 44 -2.12 -5.99 1.76
CA ILE A 44 -2.14 -5.31 3.06
C ILE A 44 -1.51 -6.21 4.13
N GLY A 45 -1.99 -7.44 4.26
CA GLY A 45 -1.56 -8.35 5.33
C GLY A 45 -0.07 -8.67 5.27
N PHE A 46 0.37 -9.26 4.17
CA PHE A 46 1.76 -9.69 3.97
C PHE A 46 2.73 -8.49 3.97
N SER A 47 2.34 -7.39 3.32
CA SER A 47 3.11 -6.14 3.31
C SER A 47 3.39 -5.59 4.72
N ILE A 48 2.38 -5.56 5.59
CA ILE A 48 2.54 -5.11 6.99
C ILE A 48 3.45 -6.02 7.80
N VAL A 49 3.39 -7.33 7.58
CA VAL A 49 4.27 -8.28 8.28
C VAL A 49 5.73 -8.02 7.89
N LEU A 50 6.02 -7.90 6.59
CA LEU A 50 7.37 -7.58 6.09
C LEU A 50 7.85 -6.21 6.61
N PHE A 51 6.99 -5.20 6.61
CA PHE A 51 7.32 -3.88 7.15
C PHE A 51 7.67 -3.94 8.66
N LEU A 52 6.90 -4.69 9.45
CA LEU A 52 7.20 -4.90 10.87
C LEU A 52 8.49 -5.68 11.09
N PHE A 53 8.83 -6.63 10.21
CA PHE A 53 10.11 -7.33 10.24
C PHE A 53 11.26 -6.37 9.96
N ALA A 54 11.17 -5.56 8.90
CA ALA A 54 12.17 -4.54 8.58
C ALA A 54 12.36 -3.55 9.75
N LEU A 55 11.26 -3.07 10.35
CA LEU A 55 11.32 -2.20 11.52
C LEU A 55 12.11 -2.81 12.69
N ARG A 56 12.04 -4.14 12.86
CA ARG A 56 12.74 -4.85 13.93
C ARG A 56 14.23 -5.08 13.65
N GLU A 57 14.61 -5.30 12.39
CA GLU A 57 16.01 -5.57 12.04
C GLU A 57 16.84 -4.31 11.80
N ILE A 58 16.33 -3.36 11.01
CA ILE A 58 17.10 -2.19 10.55
C ILE A 58 16.72 -0.89 11.28
N GLY A 59 15.71 -0.93 12.16
CA GLY A 59 15.23 0.20 12.94
C GLY A 59 14.31 1.16 12.17
N ALA A 60 13.63 2.04 12.90
CA ALA A 60 12.57 2.89 12.37
C ALA A 60 13.03 3.90 11.32
N MET A 61 14.19 4.53 11.52
CA MET A 61 14.76 5.55 10.63
C MET A 61 15.05 4.98 9.23
N LYS A 62 15.82 3.90 9.15
CA LYS A 62 16.15 3.26 7.87
C LYS A 62 14.95 2.63 7.19
N THR A 63 14.04 2.03 7.96
CA THR A 63 12.82 1.45 7.38
C THR A 63 11.94 2.52 6.76
N GLY A 64 11.83 3.70 7.38
CA GLY A 64 11.07 4.83 6.84
C GLY A 64 11.65 5.37 5.51
N ALA A 65 12.97 5.51 5.44
CA ALA A 65 13.66 5.90 4.21
C ALA A 65 13.42 4.90 3.07
N ILE A 66 13.58 3.61 3.35
CA ILE A 66 13.33 2.55 2.35
C ILE A 66 11.85 2.50 1.97
N PHE A 67 10.93 2.61 2.93
CA PHE A 67 9.49 2.56 2.63
C PHE A 67 9.05 3.70 1.70
N SER A 68 9.74 4.84 1.72
CA SER A 68 9.46 5.97 0.81
C SER A 68 9.70 5.63 -0.67
N THR A 69 10.54 4.61 -0.97
CA THR A 69 10.70 4.10 -2.35
C THR A 69 9.44 3.43 -2.91
N SER A 70 8.50 3.01 -2.05
CA SER A 70 7.26 2.36 -2.47
C SER A 70 6.42 3.20 -3.43
N SER A 71 6.44 4.53 -3.29
CA SER A 71 5.72 5.45 -4.18
C SER A 71 6.24 5.37 -5.63
N LEU A 72 7.56 5.20 -5.79
CA LEU A 72 8.21 5.05 -7.10
C LEU A 72 7.85 3.73 -7.77
N ILE A 73 7.87 2.65 -6.98
CA ILE A 73 7.46 1.32 -7.45
C ILE A 73 5.98 1.35 -7.85
N GLY A 74 5.11 1.98 -7.05
CA GLY A 74 3.70 2.16 -7.38
C GLY A 74 3.48 2.90 -8.70
N ALA A 75 4.22 4.00 -8.93
CA ALA A 75 4.17 4.73 -10.19
C ALA A 75 4.63 3.87 -11.38
N LEU A 76 5.70 3.09 -11.21
CA LEU A 76 6.21 2.18 -12.23
C LEU A 76 5.16 1.11 -12.61
N PHE A 77 4.52 0.50 -11.61
CA PHE A 77 3.42 -0.45 -11.82
C PHE A 77 2.18 0.19 -12.46
N ALA A 78 1.87 1.46 -12.16
CA ALA A 78 0.79 2.18 -12.82
C ALA A 78 1.06 2.34 -14.33
N PHE A 79 2.29 2.65 -14.74
CA PHE A 79 2.64 2.72 -16.17
C PHE A 79 2.60 1.35 -16.85
N LEU A 80 3.19 0.32 -16.22
CA LEU A 80 3.34 -1.00 -16.82
C LEU A 80 2.02 -1.79 -16.88
N ILE A 81 1.23 -1.77 -15.81
CA ILE A 81 0.02 -2.61 -15.67
C ILE A 81 -1.24 -1.83 -16.02
N LEU A 82 -1.38 -0.59 -15.54
CA LEU A 82 -2.58 0.22 -15.78
C LEU A 82 -2.55 0.88 -17.17
N GLY A 83 -1.39 0.89 -17.84
CA GLY A 83 -1.22 1.42 -19.19
C GLY A 83 -1.33 2.95 -19.25
N GLU A 84 -1.06 3.64 -18.14
CA GLU A 84 -1.14 5.10 -18.12
C GLU A 84 -0.17 5.75 -19.11
N SER A 85 -0.63 6.81 -19.78
CA SER A 85 0.20 7.60 -20.69
C SER A 85 1.42 8.17 -19.97
N PHE A 86 2.60 7.82 -20.48
CA PHE A 86 3.87 8.32 -20.00
C PHE A 86 4.13 9.71 -20.58
N THR A 87 3.87 10.75 -19.78
CA THR A 87 4.14 12.15 -20.15
C THR A 87 5.48 12.60 -19.56
N ALA A 88 6.22 13.44 -20.29
CA ALA A 88 7.49 14.02 -19.81
C ALA A 88 7.37 14.69 -18.43
N ILE A 89 6.22 15.28 -18.11
CA ILE A 89 5.92 15.87 -16.80
C ILE A 89 5.92 14.80 -15.69
N LYS A 90 5.30 13.64 -15.92
CA LYS A 90 5.28 12.54 -14.94
C LYS A 90 6.68 11.97 -14.73
N ALA A 91 7.49 11.89 -15.78
CA ALA A 91 8.90 11.48 -15.69
C ALA A 91 9.70 12.46 -14.81
N PHE A 92 9.52 13.77 -15.00
CA PHE A 92 10.18 14.80 -14.20
C PHE A 92 9.84 14.70 -12.71
N PHE A 93 8.55 14.57 -12.38
CA PHE A 93 8.13 14.36 -10.99
C PHE A 93 8.63 13.02 -10.42
N GLY A 94 8.69 11.96 -11.23
CA GLY A 94 9.28 10.68 -10.83
C GLY A 94 10.76 10.81 -10.44
N VAL A 95 11.54 11.57 -11.22
CA VAL A 95 12.95 11.88 -10.88
C VAL A 95 13.03 12.73 -9.62
N LEU A 96 12.15 13.73 -9.46
CA LEU A 96 12.12 14.58 -8.26
C LEU A 96 11.85 13.75 -6.99
N VAL A 97 10.88 12.83 -7.04
CA VAL A 97 10.60 11.91 -5.93
C VAL A 97 11.78 10.97 -5.69
N PHE A 98 12.44 10.48 -6.75
CA PHE A 98 13.63 9.64 -6.61
C PHE A 98 14.77 10.36 -5.86
N ILE A 99 15.04 11.62 -6.22
CA ILE A 99 16.03 12.46 -5.55
C ILE A 99 15.61 12.70 -4.09
N GLY A 100 14.33 12.98 -3.84
CA GLY A 100 13.82 13.18 -2.49
C GLY A 100 14.02 11.94 -1.60
N VAL A 101 13.71 10.76 -2.12
CA VAL A 101 13.92 9.49 -1.38
C VAL A 101 15.40 9.21 -1.18
N TYR A 102 16.25 9.48 -2.18
CA TYR A 102 17.71 9.32 -2.05
C TYR A 102 18.29 10.20 -0.94
N LEU A 103 17.89 11.49 -0.89
CA LEU A 103 18.28 12.40 0.19
C LEU A 103 17.82 11.90 1.56
N LEU A 104 16.57 11.45 1.66
CA LEU A 104 15.99 10.94 2.91
C LEU A 104 16.63 9.62 3.36
N SER A 105 17.29 8.90 2.45
CA SER A 105 18.02 7.65 2.73
C SER A 105 19.48 7.84 3.12
N LEU A 106 20.03 9.03 2.89
CA LEU A 106 21.41 9.38 3.27
C LEU A 106 21.52 9.81 4.74
N GLU A 107 20.41 10.19 5.37
CA GLU A 107 20.30 10.50 6.81
C GLU A 107 20.10 9.22 7.64
#